data_AF-A0AAE2ZML0-F1
#
_entry.id   AF-A0AAE2ZML0-F1
#
_cell.length_a   1.000
_cell.length_b   1.000
_cell.length_c   1.000
_cell.angle_alpha   90.00
_cell.angle_beta   90.00
_cell.angle_gamma   90.00
#
_symmetry.space_group_name_H-M   'P 1'
#
loop_
_entity.id
_entity.type
_entity.pdbx_description
1 polymer ?
#
loop_
_entity_poly.entity_id
_entity_poly.type
_entity_poly.pdbx_seq_one_letter_code
_entity_poly.pdbx_strand_id
1 'polypeptide(L)'
;MDRSQGILKVAAVAALLHCPAVALASQENPVAGEAGACPGAVGAYLLERQVVIRKQNWVGRMLLTLTVGGNAIFTDSAQSGIYGYQPFTDAQGVWECLGEKDGSGKVRVMLLDFTSSTAREPEAKIARLDFEAHYDIENGEIEGDAVLRFAPLTVDPYEVDKFNAPRDYPFSGSRLGFSR
;
A
#
# COMPACT_ATOMS: atom_id res chain seq x y z
N MET A 1 -11.69 43.24 82.42
CA MET A 1 -11.35 41.81 82.27
C MET A 1 -11.80 41.41 80.86
N ASP A 2 -11.16 41.90 79.82
CA ASP A 2 -9.86 41.43 79.29
C ASP A 2 -9.83 39.92 79.02
N ARG A 3 -9.94 39.55 77.74
CA ARG A 3 -9.50 38.28 77.15
C ARG A 3 -9.46 38.38 75.62
N SER A 4 -8.28 38.83 75.16
CA SER A 4 -7.43 38.20 74.14
C SER A 4 -8.07 37.61 72.87
N GLN A 5 -7.78 38.28 71.74
CA GLN A 5 -7.95 37.79 70.37
C GLN A 5 -6.82 36.84 69.98
N GLY A 6 -7.15 35.64 69.50
CA GLY A 6 -6.21 34.71 68.87
C GLY A 6 -6.35 34.75 67.35
N ILE A 7 -5.37 35.33 66.65
CA ILE A 7 -5.28 35.38 65.18
C ILE A 7 -4.63 34.08 64.70
N LEU A 8 -5.40 33.19 64.08
CA LEU A 8 -4.90 31.99 63.43
C LEU A 8 -4.39 32.34 62.02
N LYS A 9 -3.07 32.27 61.80
CA LYS A 9 -2.45 32.42 60.47
C LYS A 9 -2.54 31.10 59.72
N VAL A 10 -3.34 31.06 58.65
CA VAL A 10 -3.36 29.94 57.69
C VAL A 10 -2.27 30.19 56.65
N ALA A 11 -1.22 29.37 56.67
CA ALA A 11 -0.19 29.36 55.62
C ALA A 11 -0.69 28.50 54.45
N ALA A 12 -0.91 29.13 53.29
CA ALA A 12 -1.20 28.44 52.04
C ALA A 12 0.09 27.82 51.47
N VAL A 13 0.16 26.48 51.45
CA VAL A 13 1.23 25.74 50.77
C VAL A 13 0.79 25.53 49.32
N ALA A 14 1.29 26.38 48.42
CA ALA A 14 1.15 26.20 46.97
C ALA A 14 2.14 25.11 46.51
N ALA A 15 1.65 23.88 46.37
CA ALA A 15 2.41 22.80 45.73
C ALA A 15 2.46 23.05 44.22
N LEU A 16 3.60 23.58 43.75
CA LEU A 16 3.92 23.69 42.33
C LEU A 16 4.15 22.29 41.76
N LEU A 17 3.09 21.70 41.17
CA LEU A 17 3.18 20.52 40.32
C LEU A 17 4.05 20.85 39.09
N HIS A 18 5.34 20.55 39.19
CA HIS A 18 6.21 20.45 38.02
C HIS A 18 5.86 19.16 37.28
N CYS A 19 5.06 19.27 36.23
CA CYS A 19 5.00 18.23 35.19
C CYS A 19 6.29 18.33 34.37
N PRO A 20 7.22 17.36 34.43
CA PRO A 20 8.28 17.29 33.44
C PRO A 20 7.62 17.08 32.08
N ALA A 21 7.85 18.01 31.15
CA ALA A 21 7.49 17.81 29.76
C ALA A 21 8.29 16.61 29.26
N VAL A 22 7.62 15.45 29.15
CA VAL A 22 8.16 14.30 28.45
C VAL A 22 8.21 14.71 26.99
N ALA A 23 9.38 15.13 26.53
CA ALA A 23 9.66 15.24 25.11
C ALA A 23 9.59 13.82 24.54
N LEU A 24 8.43 13.48 23.99
CA LEU A 24 8.31 12.37 23.05
C LEU A 24 9.20 12.73 21.86
N ALA A 25 10.44 12.25 21.89
CA ALA A 25 11.24 12.13 20.70
C ALA A 25 10.49 11.17 19.79
N SER A 26 9.66 11.74 18.91
CA SER A 26 9.15 11.04 17.74
C SER A 26 10.40 10.60 16.98
N GLN A 27 10.76 9.32 17.07
CA GLN A 27 11.66 8.73 16.09
C GLN A 27 11.00 8.98 14.75
N GLU A 28 11.52 9.97 14.00
CA GLU A 28 11.30 10.09 12.58
C GLU A 28 11.88 8.82 11.96
N ASN A 29 11.06 7.76 11.92
CA ASN A 29 11.21 6.75 10.90
C ASN A 29 11.28 7.52 9.58
N PRO A 30 12.23 7.20 8.68
CA PRO A 30 12.34 7.87 7.39
C PRO A 30 10.95 7.91 6.80
N VAL A 31 10.45 9.12 6.52
CA VAL A 31 9.07 9.39 6.13
C VAL A 31 8.75 8.45 4.97
N ALA A 32 8.04 7.36 5.29
CA ALA A 32 7.31 6.59 4.29
C ALA A 32 6.51 7.62 3.51
N GLY A 33 6.60 7.56 2.18
CA GLY A 33 6.02 8.57 1.31
C GLY A 33 4.60 8.86 1.74
N GLU A 34 4.26 10.14 1.93
CA GLU A 34 2.91 10.49 2.37
C GLU A 34 1.91 9.93 1.34
N ALA A 35 1.01 9.07 1.81
CA ALA A 35 -0.08 8.54 1.03
C ALA A 35 -0.81 9.68 0.29
N GLY A 36 -0.94 9.58 -1.03
CA GLY A 36 -1.61 10.61 -1.82
C GLY A 36 -0.80 11.90 -2.08
N ALA A 37 0.47 11.98 -1.67
CA ALA A 37 1.32 13.16 -1.89
C ALA A 37 1.64 13.43 -3.37
N CYS A 38 1.34 12.48 -4.25
CA CYS A 38 1.50 12.61 -5.69
C CYS A 38 0.13 12.60 -6.36
N PRO A 39 -0.53 13.76 -6.46
CA PRO A 39 -1.86 13.86 -7.04
C PRO A 39 -1.87 13.38 -8.50
N GLY A 40 -0.71 13.43 -9.17
CA GLY A 40 -0.55 12.92 -10.52
C GLY A 40 -0.82 11.43 -10.69
N ALA A 41 -0.45 10.64 -9.69
CA ALA A 41 -0.60 9.18 -9.67
C ALA A 41 -2.04 8.73 -9.34
N VAL A 42 -2.89 9.62 -8.82
CA VAL A 42 -4.26 9.25 -8.41
C VAL A 42 -5.11 8.96 -9.65
N GLY A 43 -5.68 7.78 -9.76
CA GLY A 43 -6.51 7.41 -10.91
C GLY A 43 -6.66 5.91 -11.08
N ALA A 44 -7.36 5.53 -12.15
CA ALA A 44 -7.47 4.14 -12.59
C ALA A 44 -6.60 3.93 -13.83
N TYR A 45 -5.92 2.80 -13.89
CA TYR A 45 -4.97 2.43 -14.93
C TYR A 45 -5.30 1.04 -15.46
N LEU A 46 -5.37 0.91 -16.78
CA LEU A 46 -5.40 -0.39 -17.45
C LEU A 46 -3.95 -0.82 -17.68
N LEU A 47 -3.53 -1.84 -16.95
CA LEU A 47 -2.20 -2.42 -17.03
C LEU A 47 -2.23 -3.65 -17.94
N GLU A 48 -1.15 -3.83 -18.69
CA GLU A 48 -0.88 -4.99 -19.50
C GLU A 48 0.44 -5.65 -19.06
N ARG A 49 0.39 -6.97 -18.88
CA ARG A 49 1.60 -7.80 -18.70
C ARG A 49 1.75 -8.72 -19.89
N GLN A 50 2.98 -8.83 -20.39
CA GLN A 50 3.31 -9.81 -21.41
C GLN A 50 4.01 -11.00 -20.75
N VAL A 51 3.40 -12.18 -20.88
CA VAL A 51 3.97 -13.42 -20.34
C VAL A 51 4.23 -14.38 -21.49
N VAL A 52 5.47 -14.85 -21.62
CA VAL A 52 5.83 -15.89 -22.60
C VAL A 52 5.75 -17.25 -21.93
N ILE A 53 4.69 -18.01 -22.23
CA ILE A 53 4.51 -19.39 -21.73
C ILE A 53 4.60 -20.33 -22.91
N ARG A 54 5.55 -21.28 -22.88
CA ARG A 54 5.74 -22.29 -23.95
C ARG A 54 5.85 -21.66 -25.36
N LYS A 55 6.61 -20.56 -25.48
CA LYS A 55 6.80 -19.77 -26.72
C LYS A 55 5.54 -19.09 -27.26
N GLN A 56 4.45 -19.06 -26.50
CA GLN A 56 3.26 -18.28 -26.82
C GLN A 56 3.25 -17.01 -25.97
N ASN A 57 2.97 -15.88 -26.61
CA ASN A 57 2.81 -14.60 -25.94
C ASN A 57 1.38 -14.49 -25.44
N TRP A 58 1.23 -14.30 -24.13
CA TRP A 58 -0.05 -14.05 -23.49
C TRP A 58 -0.06 -12.62 -22.96
N VAL A 59 -1.14 -11.90 -23.21
CA VAL A 59 -1.37 -10.58 -22.64
C VAL A 59 -2.36 -10.75 -21.49
N GLY A 60 -1.88 -10.51 -20.27
CA GLY A 60 -2.75 -10.37 -19.11
C GLY A 60 -3.14 -8.91 -18.95
N ARG A 61 -4.42 -8.63 -18.69
CA ARG A 61 -4.91 -7.28 -18.39
C ARG A 61 -5.30 -7.16 -16.94
N MET A 62 -4.94 -6.04 -16.33
CA MET A 62 -5.26 -5.75 -14.94
C MET A 62 -5.76 -4.31 -14.81
N LEU A 63 -6.63 -4.05 -13.85
CA LEU A 63 -7.07 -2.72 -13.48
C LEU A 63 -6.41 -2.36 -12.15
N LEU A 64 -5.67 -1.26 -12.09
CA LEU A 64 -5.11 -0.70 -10.86
C LEU A 64 -5.75 0.65 -10.58
N THR A 65 -6.29 0.86 -9.38
CA THR A 65 -6.80 2.16 -8.94
C THR A 65 -6.00 2.64 -7.74
N LEU A 66 -5.44 3.85 -7.84
CA LEU A 66 -4.76 4.55 -6.76
C LEU A 66 -5.64 5.70 -6.28
N THR A 67 -6.04 5.65 -5.01
CA THR A 67 -6.92 6.66 -4.41
C THR A 67 -6.13 7.76 -3.72
N VAL A 68 -6.71 8.96 -3.61
CA VAL A 68 -6.11 10.08 -2.86
C VAL A 68 -5.81 9.75 -1.38
N GLY A 69 -6.55 8.80 -0.79
CA GLY A 69 -6.35 8.39 0.60
C GLY A 69 -5.25 7.34 0.81
N GLY A 70 -4.45 7.03 -0.21
CA GLY A 70 -3.39 6.00 -0.11
C GLY A 70 -3.86 4.57 -0.26
N ASN A 71 -5.14 4.31 -0.58
CA ASN A 71 -5.62 2.95 -0.85
C ASN A 71 -5.37 2.59 -2.32
N ALA A 72 -5.05 1.33 -2.56
CA ALA A 72 -4.92 0.72 -3.87
C ALA A 72 -5.92 -0.42 -4.03
N ILE A 73 -6.55 -0.50 -5.21
CA ILE A 73 -7.50 -1.56 -5.58
C ILE A 73 -7.03 -2.15 -6.90
N PHE A 74 -7.04 -3.47 -7.01
CA PHE A 74 -6.50 -4.16 -8.16
C PHE A 74 -7.40 -5.32 -8.58
N THR A 75 -7.66 -5.45 -9.88
CA THR A 75 -8.38 -6.58 -10.46
C THR A 75 -7.53 -7.19 -11.58
N ASP A 76 -7.26 -8.49 -11.54
CA ASP A 76 -6.51 -9.21 -12.58
C ASP A 76 -7.43 -10.15 -13.36
N SER A 77 -7.51 -9.95 -14.67
CA SER A 77 -8.27 -10.85 -15.57
C SER A 77 -7.82 -12.31 -15.53
N ALA A 78 -6.59 -12.58 -15.07
CA ALA A 78 -5.95 -13.90 -15.07
C ALA A 78 -5.92 -14.59 -16.45
N GLN A 79 -6.18 -13.84 -17.54
CA GLN A 79 -6.29 -14.36 -18.90
C GLN A 79 -4.97 -14.89 -19.46
N SER A 80 -3.85 -14.65 -18.78
CA SER A 80 -2.52 -15.18 -19.17
C SER A 80 -2.32 -16.67 -18.88
N GLY A 81 -3.37 -17.41 -18.48
CA GLY A 81 -3.35 -18.87 -18.50
C GLY A 81 -2.53 -19.53 -17.39
N ILE A 82 -2.33 -18.86 -16.25
CA ILE A 82 -1.81 -19.54 -15.05
C ILE A 82 -2.91 -20.49 -14.56
N TYR A 83 -2.81 -21.74 -15.01
CA TYR A 83 -3.70 -22.82 -14.62
C TYR A 83 -3.78 -22.94 -13.08
N GLY A 84 -4.99 -22.99 -12.53
CA GLY A 84 -5.22 -23.23 -11.10
C GLY A 84 -5.68 -22.01 -10.29
N TYR A 85 -5.82 -20.84 -10.92
CA TYR A 85 -6.35 -19.62 -10.29
C TYR A 85 -7.67 -19.20 -10.93
N GLN A 86 -8.53 -18.54 -10.15
CA GLN A 86 -9.84 -18.08 -10.61
C GLN A 86 -9.66 -17.00 -11.70
N PRO A 87 -10.54 -16.96 -12.73
CA PRO A 87 -10.63 -15.80 -13.60
C PRO A 87 -11.12 -14.60 -12.78
N PHE A 88 -10.48 -13.44 -12.93
CA PHE A 88 -10.78 -12.22 -12.16
C PHE A 88 -10.53 -12.38 -10.65
N THR A 89 -9.32 -12.07 -10.21
CA THR A 89 -9.04 -11.90 -8.78
C THR A 89 -8.99 -10.43 -8.41
N ASP A 90 -9.42 -10.13 -7.18
CA ASP A 90 -9.40 -8.79 -6.62
C ASP A 90 -8.40 -8.73 -5.47
N ALA A 91 -7.56 -7.70 -5.47
CA ALA A 91 -6.62 -7.40 -4.41
C ALA A 91 -6.84 -5.98 -3.91
N GLN A 92 -6.56 -5.75 -2.63
CA GLN A 92 -6.65 -4.42 -2.01
C GLN A 92 -5.44 -4.18 -1.11
N GLY A 93 -5.12 -2.92 -0.91
CA GLY A 93 -4.01 -2.53 -0.05
C GLY A 93 -3.71 -1.05 -0.13
N VAL A 94 -2.43 -0.72 -0.08
CA VAL A 94 -1.95 0.66 0.09
C VAL A 94 -0.93 1.05 -0.96
N TRP A 95 -0.78 2.35 -1.17
CA TRP A 95 0.30 2.90 -1.98
C TRP A 95 0.89 4.15 -1.32
N GLU A 96 2.16 4.40 -1.62
CA GLU A 96 2.90 5.59 -1.23
C GLU A 96 3.57 6.22 -2.44
N CYS A 97 3.78 7.54 -2.38
CA CYS A 97 4.57 8.21 -3.39
C CYS A 97 6.05 8.27 -3.01
N LEU A 98 6.93 7.91 -3.93
CA LEU A 98 8.38 7.98 -3.76
C LEU A 98 8.99 9.28 -4.35
N GLY A 99 8.16 10.12 -4.97
CA GLY A 99 8.52 11.44 -5.49
C GLY A 99 7.75 11.79 -6.78
N GLU A 100 7.43 13.07 -6.96
CA GLU A 100 6.82 13.64 -8.17
C GLU A 100 7.64 14.87 -8.61
N LYS A 101 7.86 14.98 -9.92
CA LYS A 101 8.50 16.12 -10.56
C LYS A 101 7.93 16.29 -11.97
N ASP A 102 7.52 17.51 -12.29
CA ASP A 102 7.07 17.91 -13.63
C ASP A 102 5.95 16.98 -14.18
N GLY A 103 5.03 16.55 -13.33
CA GLY A 103 3.91 15.69 -13.72
C GLY A 103 4.27 14.21 -13.96
N SER A 104 5.48 13.80 -13.61
CA SER A 104 5.91 12.39 -13.60
C SER A 104 6.45 12.02 -12.23
N GLY A 105 6.41 10.74 -11.88
CA GLY A 105 6.88 10.33 -10.56
C GLY A 105 6.94 8.84 -10.36
N LYS A 106 7.28 8.45 -9.13
CA LYS A 106 7.37 7.06 -8.72
C LYS A 106 6.41 6.76 -7.59
N VAL A 107 5.78 5.60 -7.65
CA VAL A 107 4.92 5.08 -6.59
C VAL A 107 5.35 3.67 -6.20
N ARG A 108 5.08 3.31 -4.95
CA ARG A 108 5.12 1.93 -4.47
C ARG A 108 3.72 1.51 -4.06
N VAL A 109 3.33 0.28 -4.40
CA VAL A 109 2.03 -0.28 -4.04
C VAL A 109 2.24 -1.63 -3.36
N MET A 110 1.45 -1.92 -2.32
CA MET A 110 1.35 -3.22 -1.68
C MET A 110 -0.11 -3.66 -1.72
N LEU A 111 -0.39 -4.82 -2.31
CA LEU A 111 -1.71 -5.39 -2.47
C LEU A 111 -1.75 -6.80 -1.88
N LEU A 112 -2.88 -7.16 -1.29
CA LEU A 112 -3.17 -8.49 -0.79
C LEU A 112 -4.45 -9.05 -1.46
N ASP A 113 -4.36 -10.31 -1.87
CA ASP A 113 -5.46 -11.12 -2.39
C ASP A 113 -5.52 -12.44 -1.58
N PHE A 114 -6.73 -12.85 -1.20
CA PHE A 114 -6.96 -14.13 -0.55
C PHE A 114 -7.50 -15.12 -1.58
N THR A 115 -6.62 -16.00 -2.03
CA THR A 115 -6.92 -16.89 -3.16
C THR A 115 -7.98 -17.91 -2.77
N SER A 116 -8.94 -18.18 -3.66
CA SER A 116 -9.86 -19.32 -3.49
C SER A 116 -9.17 -20.64 -3.79
N SER A 117 -9.50 -21.68 -3.02
CA SER A 117 -9.09 -23.06 -3.32
C SER A 117 -9.64 -23.52 -4.67
N THR A 118 -8.85 -24.27 -5.43
CA THR A 118 -9.25 -24.93 -6.68
C THR A 118 -8.90 -26.41 -6.64
N ALA A 119 -9.41 -27.20 -7.59
CA ALA A 119 -9.05 -28.63 -7.68
C ALA A 119 -7.53 -28.87 -7.85
N ARG A 120 -6.80 -27.88 -8.37
CA ARG A 120 -5.35 -27.95 -8.59
C ARG A 120 -4.54 -27.31 -7.46
N GLU A 121 -5.09 -26.29 -6.82
CA GLU A 121 -4.53 -25.59 -5.67
C GLU A 121 -5.56 -25.69 -4.52
N PRO A 122 -5.65 -26.84 -3.82
CA PRO A 122 -6.73 -27.09 -2.86
C PRO A 122 -6.63 -26.22 -1.59
N GLU A 123 -5.49 -25.60 -1.37
CA GLU A 123 -5.24 -24.72 -0.23
C GLU A 123 -5.40 -23.26 -0.63
N ALA A 124 -6.25 -22.53 0.08
CA ALA A 124 -6.32 -21.08 0.01
C ALA A 124 -5.05 -20.46 0.60
N LYS A 125 -4.58 -19.34 0.03
CA LYS A 125 -3.30 -18.68 0.33
C LYS A 125 -3.49 -17.18 0.38
N ILE A 126 -2.52 -16.49 0.97
CA ILE A 126 -2.32 -15.05 0.79
C ILE A 126 -1.45 -14.89 -0.45
N ALA A 127 -1.95 -14.15 -1.43
CA ALA A 127 -1.17 -13.59 -2.50
C ALA A 127 -0.80 -12.16 -2.12
N ARG A 128 0.50 -11.87 -2.03
CA ARG A 128 1.03 -10.51 -1.84
C ARG A 128 1.64 -10.04 -3.15
N LEU A 129 1.22 -8.86 -3.59
CA LEU A 129 1.68 -8.24 -4.82
C LEU A 129 2.26 -6.87 -4.49
N ASP A 130 3.56 -6.70 -4.69
CA ASP A 130 4.25 -5.44 -4.49
C ASP A 130 4.57 -4.82 -5.85
N PHE A 131 4.24 -3.54 -6.08
CA PHE A 131 4.58 -2.80 -7.29
C PHE A 131 5.57 -1.70 -6.96
N GLU A 132 6.52 -1.47 -7.87
CA GLU A 132 7.19 -0.17 -8.01
C GLU A 132 6.98 0.32 -9.43
N ALA A 133 6.42 1.52 -9.58
CA ALA A 133 5.98 2.04 -10.87
C ALA A 133 6.40 3.48 -11.09
N HIS A 134 6.73 3.81 -12.33
CA HIS A 134 6.84 5.17 -12.83
C HIS A 134 5.55 5.56 -13.55
N TYR A 135 5.02 6.75 -13.28
CA TYR A 135 3.87 7.29 -14.00
C TYR A 135 4.24 8.60 -14.69
N ASP A 136 3.57 8.87 -15.81
CA ASP A 136 3.67 10.10 -16.59
C ASP A 136 2.25 10.61 -16.89
N ILE A 137 1.90 11.76 -16.32
CA ILE A 137 0.56 12.34 -16.50
C ILE A 137 0.36 12.86 -17.92
N GLU A 138 1.39 13.43 -18.53
CA GLU A 138 1.31 14.07 -19.85
C GLU A 138 0.99 13.03 -20.92
N ASN A 139 1.69 11.89 -20.86
CA ASN A 139 1.47 10.77 -21.76
C ASN A 139 0.32 9.86 -21.28
N GLY A 140 -0.10 9.98 -20.01
CA GLY A 140 -1.12 9.13 -19.43
C GLY A 140 -0.66 7.69 -19.27
N GLU A 141 0.63 7.48 -19.01
CA GLU A 141 1.29 6.18 -18.97
C GLU A 141 1.71 5.79 -17.56
N ILE A 142 1.80 4.48 -17.32
CA ILE A 142 2.41 3.91 -16.13
C ILE A 142 3.17 2.63 -16.51
N GLU A 143 4.36 2.44 -15.97
CA GLU A 143 5.17 1.23 -16.19
C GLU A 143 5.97 0.87 -14.96
N GLY A 144 6.35 -0.40 -14.84
CA GLY A 144 7.15 -0.86 -13.71
C GLY A 144 7.18 -2.37 -13.58
N ASP A 145 7.50 -2.79 -12.36
CA ASP A 145 7.62 -4.20 -12.00
C ASP A 145 6.66 -4.54 -10.87
N ALA A 146 6.01 -5.70 -10.97
CA ALA A 146 5.20 -6.28 -9.92
C ALA A 146 5.84 -7.59 -9.44
N VAL A 147 5.92 -7.78 -8.12
CA VAL A 147 6.46 -8.98 -7.50
C VAL A 147 5.36 -9.72 -6.76
N LEU A 148 5.00 -10.90 -7.27
CA LEU A 148 3.98 -11.76 -6.69
C LEU A 148 4.60 -12.81 -5.78
N ARG A 149 4.03 -12.96 -4.59
CA ARG A 149 4.42 -13.94 -3.59
C ARG A 149 3.18 -14.64 -3.04
N PHE A 150 3.36 -15.89 -2.61
CA PHE A 150 2.28 -16.66 -1.97
C PHE A 150 2.74 -17.21 -0.62
N ALA A 151 1.84 -17.21 0.37
CA ALA A 151 2.05 -17.82 1.68
C ALA A 151 0.76 -18.49 2.20
N PRO A 152 0.83 -19.42 3.16
CA PRO A 152 -0.35 -19.90 3.88
C PRO A 152 -1.14 -18.75 4.54
N LEU A 153 -2.45 -18.93 4.74
CA LEU A 153 -3.34 -17.92 5.36
C LEU A 153 -2.95 -17.50 6.79
N THR A 154 -2.09 -18.28 7.45
CA THR A 154 -1.64 -18.04 8.83
C THR A 154 -0.41 -17.14 8.92
N VAL A 155 0.21 -16.81 7.78
CA VAL A 155 1.43 -15.99 7.74
C VAL A 155 1.06 -14.52 7.85
N ASP A 156 1.83 -13.76 8.63
CA ASP A 156 1.73 -12.30 8.66
C ASP A 156 2.18 -11.74 7.30
N PRO A 157 1.34 -10.94 6.60
CA PRO A 157 1.68 -10.41 5.30
C PRO A 157 2.93 -9.51 5.29
N TYR A 158 3.39 -9.00 6.44
CA TYR A 158 4.60 -8.19 6.55
C TYR A 158 5.89 -9.01 6.70
N GLU A 159 5.80 -10.30 7.05
CA GLU A 159 6.95 -11.21 7.14
C GLU A 159 7.31 -11.80 5.77
N VAL A 160 7.89 -10.98 4.89
CA VAL A 160 8.16 -11.34 3.48
C VAL A 160 9.04 -12.60 3.34
N ASP A 161 9.89 -12.90 4.32
CA ASP A 161 10.73 -14.12 4.33
C ASP A 161 9.93 -15.42 4.47
N LYS A 162 8.68 -15.35 4.93
CA LYS A 162 7.77 -16.50 5.07
C LYS A 162 7.02 -16.84 3.79
N PHE A 163 7.12 -15.99 2.77
CA PHE A 163 6.50 -16.24 1.48
C PHE A 163 7.37 -17.13 0.61
N ASN A 164 6.72 -17.83 -0.33
CA ASN A 164 7.39 -18.59 -1.36
C ASN A 164 8.25 -17.70 -2.27
N ALA A 165 9.12 -18.33 -3.05
CA ALA A 165 9.97 -17.65 -4.03
C ALA A 165 9.16 -16.66 -4.90
N PRO A 166 9.64 -15.42 -5.04
CA PRO A 166 8.93 -14.37 -5.76
C PRO A 166 8.81 -14.69 -7.26
N ARG A 167 7.81 -14.08 -7.88
CA ARG A 167 7.65 -14.06 -9.34
C ARG A 167 7.53 -12.62 -9.80
N ASP A 168 8.47 -12.21 -10.65
CA ASP A 168 8.51 -10.86 -11.19
C ASP A 168 7.72 -10.77 -12.50
N TYR A 169 6.97 -9.68 -12.63
CA TYR A 169 6.13 -9.38 -13.78
C TYR A 169 6.33 -7.91 -14.17
N PRO A 170 7.09 -7.62 -15.23
CA PRO A 170 7.08 -6.28 -15.79
C PRO A 170 5.70 -5.97 -16.38
N PHE A 171 5.28 -4.72 -16.28
CA PHE A 171 4.04 -4.25 -16.86
C PHE A 171 4.21 -2.84 -17.43
N SER A 172 3.31 -2.51 -18.36
CA SER A 172 3.04 -1.14 -18.78
C SER A 172 1.53 -0.93 -18.78
N GLY A 173 1.08 0.31 -18.91
CA GLY A 173 -0.34 0.60 -18.86
C GLY A 173 -0.64 2.05 -19.18
N SER A 174 -1.94 2.31 -19.27
CA SER A 174 -2.46 3.64 -19.57
C SER A 174 -3.51 4.05 -18.55
N ARG A 175 -3.51 5.34 -18.21
CA ARG A 175 -4.53 5.93 -17.37
C ARG A 175 -5.87 5.91 -18.10
N LEU A 176 -6.90 5.44 -17.41
CA LEU A 176 -8.26 5.47 -17.92
C LEU A 176 -8.81 6.91 -17.87
N GLY A 177 -9.46 7.31 -18.95
CA GLY A 177 -10.21 8.55 -19.04
C GLY A 177 -11.40 8.36 -19.97
N PHE A 178 -12.37 9.28 -19.91
CA PHE A 178 -13.36 9.36 -20.97
C PHE A 178 -12.65 9.85 -22.23
N SER A 179 -12.80 9.12 -23.33
CA SER A 179 -12.28 9.54 -24.64
C SER A 179 -12.70 10.98 -24.92
N ARG A 180 -11.73 11.83 -25.29
CA ARG A 180 -12.02 13.19 -25.76
C ARG A 180 -12.73 13.17 -27.10
#